data_AF-A0A369PVJ2-F1
#
_entry.id   AF-A0A369PVJ2-F1
#
_cell.length_a   1.000
_cell.length_b   1.000
_cell.length_c   1.000
_cell.angle_alpha   90.00
_cell.angle_beta   90.00
_cell.angle_gamma   90.00
#
_symmetry.space_group_name_H-M   'P 1'
#
loop_
_entity.id
_entity.type
_entity.pdbx_description
1 polymer ?
#
loop_
_entity_poly.entity_id
_entity_poly.type
_entity_poly.pdbx_seq_one_letter_code
_entity_poly.pdbx_strand_id
1 'polypeptide(L)' 'MDVPALQWSDLNHKGKIFLLQSLNPIYLPYKVNAEEVLEVWQFHSLHTTNLPEGATDMDRLMKMMQEMKAEIKSIRNG' A
#
# COMPACT_ATOMS: atom_id res chain seq x y z
N MET A 1 7.78 19.77 16.78
CA MET A 1 7.84 18.64 17.74
C MET A 1 8.33 17.46 16.92
N ASP A 2 9.65 17.33 16.83
CA ASP A 2 10.31 16.33 16.00
C ASP A 2 10.16 14.96 16.66
N VAL A 3 9.52 14.04 15.94
CA VAL A 3 9.50 12.63 16.32
C VAL A 3 10.89 12.11 15.96
N PRO A 4 11.72 11.65 16.92
CA PRO A 4 13.06 11.19 16.58
C PRO A 4 12.90 9.93 15.73
N ALA A 5 13.48 9.94 14.53
CA ALA A 5 13.64 8.74 13.74
C ALA A 5 14.32 7.69 14.64
N LEU A 6 13.64 6.57 14.87
CA LEU A 6 14.15 5.43 15.63
C LEU A 6 15.57 5.12 15.12
N GLN A 7 16.57 5.42 15.95
CA GLN A 7 17.96 5.21 15.61
C GLN A 7 18.19 3.71 15.63
N TRP A 8 18.58 3.12 14.49
CA TRP A 8 18.79 1.67 14.31
C TRP A 8 19.75 1.02 15.32
N SER A 9 20.46 1.83 16.11
CA SER A 9 21.36 1.45 17.20
C SER A 9 20.68 0.82 18.43
N ASP A 10 19.36 0.91 18.58
CA ASP A 10 18.64 0.31 19.73
C ASP A 10 18.36 -1.19 19.56
N LEU A 11 18.81 -1.80 18.46
CA LEU A 11 18.92 -3.25 18.32
C LEU A 11 20.01 -3.76 19.29
N ASN A 12 19.59 -3.94 20.54
CA ASN A 12 20.31 -4.49 21.68
C ASN A 12 21.53 -5.34 21.28
N HIS A 13 22.73 -4.76 21.42
CA HIS A 13 24.01 -5.47 21.31
C HIS A 13 24.29 -6.38 22.53
N LYS A 14 23.25 -6.87 23.21
CA LYS A 14 23.34 -7.78 24.35
C LYS A 14 22.40 -8.96 24.15
N GLY A 15 22.92 -9.98 23.49
CA GLY A 15 22.28 -11.28 23.36
C GLY A 15 21.48 -11.38 22.07
N LYS A 16 21.57 -12.56 21.47
CA LYS A 16 20.91 -13.00 20.24
C LYS A 16 19.37 -13.00 20.38
N ILE A 17 18.73 -11.91 20.81
CA ILE A 17 17.29 -11.84 21.10
C ILE A 17 16.70 -10.64 20.38
N PHE A 18 15.69 -10.89 19.55
CA PHE A 18 14.89 -9.86 18.90
C PHE A 18 13.61 -9.60 19.71
N LEU A 19 13.25 -8.33 19.84
CA LEU A 19 11.92 -7.92 20.28
C LEU A 19 11.04 -7.80 19.03
N LEU A 20 10.01 -8.64 18.93
CA LEU A 20 9.02 -8.59 17.87
C LEU A 20 7.80 -7.83 18.36
N GLN A 21 7.50 -6.72 17.70
CA GLN A 21 6.37 -5.86 17.98
C GLN A 21 5.51 -5.70 16.73
N SER A 22 4.22 -5.98 16.88
CA SER A 22 3.25 -5.77 15.82
C SER A 22 2.79 -4.31 15.77
N LEU A 23 2.47 -3.82 14.56
CA LEU A 23 1.74 -2.56 14.38
C LEU A 23 0.25 -2.69 14.72
N ASN A 24 -0.27 -3.92 14.81
CA ASN A 24 -1.62 -4.17 15.29
C ASN A 24 -1.61 -4.27 16.83
N PRO A 25 -2.26 -3.32 17.56
CA PRO A 25 -2.14 -3.18 19.01
C PRO A 25 -2.77 -4.31 19.82
N ILE A 26 -3.57 -5.19 19.20
CA ILE A 26 -4.15 -6.34 19.90
C ILE A 26 -3.10 -7.43 20.20
N TYR A 27 -1.96 -7.40 19.50
CA TYR A 27 -0.89 -8.36 19.70
C TYR A 27 0.16 -7.78 20.65
N LEU A 28 0.43 -8.53 21.73
CA LEU A 28 1.47 -8.17 22.68
C LEU A 28 2.87 -8.40 22.07
N PRO A 29 3.84 -7.51 22.34
CA PRO A 29 5.23 -7.74 21.95
C PRO A 29 5.81 -8.99 22.63
N TYR A 30 6.70 -9.70 21.94
CA TYR A 30 7.39 -10.87 22.49
C TYR A 30 8.85 -10.93 22.05
N LYS A 31 9.64 -11.73 22.77
CA LYS A 31 11.08 -11.91 22.50
C LYS A 31 11.31 -13.26 21.84
N VAL A 32 12.23 -13.30 20.87
CA VAL A 32 12.63 -14.53 20.15
C VAL A 32 14.15 -14.59 20.04
N ASN A 33 14.76 -15.78 20.14
CA ASN A 33 16.19 -15.91 19.90
C ASN A 33 16.49 -15.79 18.40
N ALA A 34 17.64 -15.21 18.05
CA ALA A 34 18.07 -15.05 16.67
C ALA A 34 18.28 -16.40 15.96
N GLU A 35 18.59 -17.47 16.72
CA GLU A 35 18.72 -18.83 16.21
C GLU A 35 17.38 -19.43 15.78
N GLU A 36 16.25 -18.88 16.25
CA GLU A 36 14.89 -19.29 15.90
C GLU A 36 14.31 -18.44 14.76
N VAL A 37 15.03 -17.41 14.30
CA VAL A 37 14.61 -16.54 13.20
C VAL A 37 15.06 -17.16 11.88
N LEU A 38 14.10 -17.54 11.05
CA LEU A 38 14.39 -18.09 9.72
C LEU A 38 14.83 -17.00 8.74
N GLU A 39 14.10 -15.89 8.69
CA GLU A 39 14.31 -14.81 7.72
C GLU A 39 13.87 -13.46 8.31
N VAL A 40 14.49 -12.37 7.84
CA VAL A 40 14.11 -10.99 8.17
C VAL A 40 13.70 -10.28 6.89
N TRP A 41 12.48 -9.76 6.86
CA TRP A 41 11.91 -9.10 5.69
C TRP A 41 11.70 -7.62 5.96
N GLN A 42 12.18 -6.78 5.03
CA GLN A 42 11.85 -5.36 5.01
C GLN A 42 10.68 -5.14 4.04
N PHE A 43 9.57 -4.62 4.55
CA PHE A 43 8.49 -4.16 3.69
C PHE A 43 8.92 -2.88 2.96
N HIS A 44 9.10 -2.96 1.65
CA HIS A 44 9.26 -1.78 0.81
C HIS A 44 7.86 -1.37 0.33
N SER A 45 7.31 -0.30 0.91
CA SER A 45 6.01 0.22 0.47
C SER A 45 6.15 0.82 -0.92
N LEU A 46 5.88 0.03 -1.95
CA LEU A 46 5.64 0.55 -3.29
C LEU A 46 4.20 1.09 -3.34
N HIS A 47 3.92 2.16 -2.60
CA HIS A 47 2.81 3.00 -2.99
C HIS A 47 3.21 3.56 -4.35
N THR A 48 2.64 3.02 -5.42
CA THR A 48 2.67 3.67 -6.72
C THR A 48 2.36 5.15 -6.47
N THR A 49 3.33 6.03 -6.70
CA THR A 49 3.19 7.49 -6.48
C THR A 49 2.09 8.08 -7.36
N ASN A 50 1.65 7.33 -8.37
CA ASN A 50 0.60 7.71 -9.30
C ASN A 50 -0.68 6.92 -8.98
N LEU A 51 -1.54 7.48 -8.12
CA LEU A 51 -2.95 7.10 -8.21
C LEU A 51 -3.36 7.20 -9.69
N PRO A 52 -4.08 6.21 -10.26
CA PRO A 52 -4.56 6.34 -11.63
C PRO A 52 -5.33 7.65 -11.72
N GLU A 53 -4.90 8.53 -12.62
CA GLU A 53 -5.60 9.79 -12.86
C GLU A 53 -7.05 9.43 -13.18
N GLY A 54 -7.99 9.98 -12.41
CA GLY A 54 -9.40 9.79 -12.68
C GLY A 54 -9.70 10.22 -14.12
N ALA A 55 -10.69 9.59 -14.75
CA ALA A 55 -11.07 9.89 -16.13
C ALA A 55 -11.15 11.41 -16.35
N THR A 56 -10.40 11.91 -17.32
CA THR A 56 -10.35 13.34 -17.67
C THR A 56 -11.72 13.78 -18.17
N ASP A 57 -11.97 15.10 -18.21
CA ASP A 57 -13.21 15.62 -18.80
C ASP A 57 -13.34 15.22 -20.28
N MET A 58 -12.22 15.05 -20.99
CA MET A 58 -12.22 14.54 -22.37
C MET A 58 -12.62 13.06 -22.44
N ASP A 59 -12.18 12.22 -21.51
CA ASP A 59 -12.60 10.81 -21.43
C ASP A 59 -14.10 10.70 -21.18
N ARG A 60 -14.65 11.58 -20.34
CA ARG A 60 -16.09 11.67 -20.07
C ARG A 60 -16.87 12.12 -21.31
N LEU A 61 -16.40 13.16 -21.99
CA LEU A 61 -17.01 13.64 -23.25
C LEU A 61 -16.98 12.56 -24.33
N MET A 62 -15.87 11.83 -24.48
CA MET A 62 -15.75 10.72 -25.42
C MET A 62 -16.75 9.61 -25.10
N LYS A 63 -16.90 9.25 -23.82
CA LYS A 63 -17.89 8.27 -23.38
C LYS A 63 -19.31 8.69 -23.71
N MET A 64 -19.69 9.94 -23.41
CA MET A 64 -21.01 10.49 -23.73
C MET A 64 -21.30 10.46 -25.24
N MET A 65 -20.31 10.79 -26.08
CA MET A 65 -20.47 10.72 -27.53
C MET A 65 -20.64 9.28 -28.04
N GLN A 66 -19.94 8.31 -27.43
CA GLN A 66 -20.08 6.91 -27.79
C GLN A 66 -21.46 6.36 -27.42
N GLU A 67 -21.97 6.72 -26.23
CA GLU A 67 -23.32 6.36 -25.77
C GLU A 67 -24.39 6.95 -26.69
N MET A 68 -24.29 8.25 -27.01
CA MET A 68 -25.20 8.91 -27.95
C MET A 68 -25.19 8.26 -29.35
N LYS A 69 -24.00 7.88 -29.86
CA LYS A 69 -23.86 7.17 -31.13
C LYS A 69 -24.51 5.78 -31.09
N ALA A 70 -24.43 5.09 -29.95
CA ALA A 70 -25.06 3.79 -29.77
C ALA A 70 -26.59 3.90 -29.77
N GLU A 71 -27.15 4.88 -29.06
CA GLU A 71 -28.59 5.16 -29.04
C GLU A 71 -29.13 5.51 -30.42
N ILE A 72 -28.43 6.37 -31.17
CA ILE A 72 -28.82 6.72 -32.55
C ILE A 72 -28.82 5.47 -33.45
N LYS A 73 -27.84 4.57 -33.28
CA LYS A 73 -27.80 3.30 -34.02
C LYS A 73 -28.96 2.37 -33.66
N SER A 74 -29.34 2.28 -32.38
CA SER A 74 -30.47 1.44 -31.97
C SER A 74 -31.79 1.97 -32.50
N ILE A 75 -31.98 3.30 -32.55
CA ILE A 75 -33.17 3.92 -33.14
C ILE A 75 -33.23 3.68 -34.66
N ARG A 76 -32.09 3.68 -35.34
CA ARG A 76 -32.03 3.46 -36.80
C ARG A 76 -32.29 2.00 -37.20
N ASN A 77 -32.05 1.05 -36.31
CA ASN A 77 -32.10 -0.39 -36.58
C ASN A 77 -33.30 -1.09 -35.93
N GLY A 78 -34.24 -0.35 -35.33
CA GLY A 78 -35.53 -0.84 -34.82
C GLY A 78 -36.68 -0.24 -35.63
#